data_AF-A0A1F2XR73-F1
#
_entry.id   AF-A0A1F2XR73-F1
#
_cell.length_a   1.000
_cell.length_b   1.000
_cell.length_c   1.000
_cell.angle_alpha   90.00
_cell.angle_beta   90.00
_cell.angle_gamma   90.00
#
_symmetry.space_group_name_H-M   'P 1'
#
loop_
_entity.id
_entity.type
_entity.pdbx_description
1 polymer ?
#
loop_
_entity_poly.entity_id
_entity_poly.type
_entity_poly.pdbx_seq_one_letter_code
_entity_poly.pdbx_strand_id
1 'polypeptide(L)'
;MAADPTRKQTPWRLLAWLVFVTIVSGVNYAGQLADVETPDDLAYRYSTAIGAVIQYAVFLAIILLISWGLPLRDTFALRRPTSWNRALRLTVTALFAIWGAAFVYSLVLSLVSELDPTEEQGLVPSGWDSSRAGAFVAFFLAVTFVGPFVEELIFRGLGFTLTSPYGEWVAILTTGVLFGLYHGLLVALPVLTVFGIVIGWLRARTDSLYPCVVLHSIFNGVALIVSVTVLG
;
A
#
# COMPACT_ATOMS: atom_id res chain seq x y z
N MET A 1 16.97 10.36 -26.54
CA MET A 1 17.65 9.07 -26.73
C MET A 1 16.62 8.00 -26.47
N ALA A 2 16.13 7.33 -27.52
CA ALA A 2 15.04 6.36 -27.40
C ALA A 2 15.52 5.13 -26.63
N ALA A 3 14.77 4.73 -25.61
CA ALA A 3 15.05 3.49 -24.88
C ALA A 3 14.85 2.29 -25.81
N ASP A 4 15.82 1.38 -25.81
CA ASP A 4 15.79 0.11 -26.53
C ASP A 4 14.49 -0.67 -26.18
N PRO A 5 13.68 -1.05 -27.20
CA PRO A 5 12.41 -1.75 -27.00
C PRO A 5 12.58 -3.20 -26.48
N THR A 6 13.81 -3.67 -26.26
CA THR A 6 14.12 -5.05 -25.86
C THR A 6 14.76 -5.17 -24.48
N ARG A 7 14.50 -4.24 -23.55
CA ARG A 7 14.85 -4.44 -22.14
C ARG A 7 13.99 -5.55 -21.54
N LYS A 8 14.26 -6.79 -21.95
CA LYS A 8 13.69 -8.05 -21.47
C LYS A 8 13.84 -8.02 -19.96
N GLN A 9 12.79 -7.60 -19.27
CA GLN A 9 12.70 -7.88 -17.85
C GLN A 9 12.64 -9.41 -17.78
N THR A 10 13.71 -9.97 -17.26
CA THR A 10 13.95 -11.40 -17.27
C THR A 10 12.80 -12.10 -16.54
N PRO A 11 12.18 -13.16 -17.10
CA PRO A 11 11.02 -13.83 -16.49
C PRO A 11 11.21 -14.20 -15.01
N TRP A 12 12.45 -14.47 -14.59
CA TRP A 12 12.77 -14.75 -13.19
C TRP A 12 12.47 -13.60 -12.23
N ARG A 13 12.56 -12.33 -12.66
CA ARG A 13 12.28 -11.16 -11.78
C ARG A 13 10.79 -11.03 -11.51
N LEU A 14 9.97 -11.28 -12.53
CA LEU A 14 8.52 -11.36 -12.38
C LEU A 14 8.16 -12.51 -11.46
N LEU A 15 8.75 -13.70 -11.67
CA LEU A 15 8.55 -14.84 -10.78
C LEU A 15 8.98 -14.54 -9.34
N ALA A 16 10.17 -13.97 -9.14
CA ALA A 16 10.70 -13.64 -7.81
C ALA A 16 9.81 -12.60 -7.08
N TRP A 17 9.34 -11.58 -7.80
CA TRP A 17 8.40 -10.60 -7.26
C TRP A 17 7.06 -11.24 -6.89
N LEU A 18 6.49 -12.08 -7.77
CA LEU A 18 5.25 -12.82 -7.49
C LEU A 18 5.40 -13.74 -6.27
N VAL A 19 6.51 -14.48 -6.18
CA VAL A 19 6.82 -15.36 -5.05
C VAL A 19 6.94 -14.55 -3.76
N PHE A 20 7.66 -13.43 -3.78
CA PHE A 20 7.77 -12.54 -2.62
C PHE A 20 6.39 -12.06 -2.15
N VAL A 21 5.58 -11.50 -3.06
CA VAL A 21 4.23 -11.01 -2.71
C VAL A 21 3.34 -12.14 -2.19
N THR A 22 3.38 -13.31 -2.83
CA THR A 22 2.57 -14.48 -2.42
C THR A 22 2.98 -15.00 -1.05
N ILE A 23 4.29 -15.04 -0.73
CA ILE A 23 4.77 -15.45 0.59
C ILE A 23 4.28 -14.47 1.65
N VAL A 24 4.39 -13.16 1.42
CA VAL A 24 3.92 -12.15 2.39
C VAL A 24 2.40 -12.23 2.57
N SER A 25 1.63 -12.31 1.48
CA SER A 25 0.18 -12.56 1.53
C SER A 25 -0.15 -13.81 2.35
N GLY A 26 0.54 -14.92 2.10
CA GLY A 26 0.32 -16.19 2.80
C GLY A 26 0.58 -16.09 4.30
N VAL A 27 1.65 -15.39 4.70
CA VAL A 27 1.94 -15.12 6.12
C VAL A 27 0.85 -14.27 6.75
N ASN A 28 0.40 -13.21 6.08
CA ASN A 28 -0.63 -12.32 6.60
C ASN A 28 -1.99 -13.04 6.75
N TYR A 29 -2.42 -13.80 5.74
CA TYR A 29 -3.63 -14.62 5.85
C TYR A 29 -3.51 -15.74 6.88
N ALA A 30 -2.33 -16.36 7.03
CA ALA A 30 -2.12 -17.36 8.07
C ALA A 30 -2.25 -16.75 9.48
N GLY A 31 -1.76 -15.53 9.68
CA GLY A 31 -1.96 -14.78 10.92
C GLY A 31 -3.45 -14.52 11.19
N GLN A 32 -4.18 -14.03 10.18
CA GLN A 32 -5.62 -13.76 10.28
C GLN A 32 -6.44 -15.03 10.58
N LEU A 33 -6.15 -16.14 9.88
CA LEU A 33 -6.88 -17.40 10.06
C LEU A 33 -6.52 -18.15 11.34
N ALA A 34 -5.34 -17.88 11.90
CA ALA A 34 -4.93 -18.40 13.20
C ALA A 34 -5.54 -17.63 14.38
N ASP A 35 -6.38 -16.61 14.10
CA ASP A 35 -7.04 -15.75 15.09
C ASP A 35 -6.04 -15.21 16.12
N VAL A 36 -4.87 -14.80 15.63
CA VAL A 36 -3.84 -14.21 16.49
C VAL A 36 -4.37 -12.87 16.95
N GLU A 37 -4.91 -12.81 18.18
CA GLU A 37 -5.42 -11.59 18.78
C GLU A 37 -4.43 -10.43 18.60
N THR A 38 -4.85 -9.42 17.84
CA THR A 38 -4.08 -8.19 17.68
C THR A 38 -4.33 -7.31 18.90
N PRO A 39 -3.31 -6.98 19.71
CA PRO A 39 -3.53 -6.13 20.88
C PRO A 39 -4.07 -4.75 20.48
N ASP A 40 -5.11 -4.27 21.16
CA ASP A 40 -5.75 -2.96 20.89
C ASP A 40 -4.80 -1.76 21.05
N ASP A 41 -3.65 -1.97 21.71
CA ASP A 41 -2.64 -0.95 21.97
C ASP A 41 -1.40 -1.06 21.06
N LEU A 42 -1.45 -1.84 19.97
CA LEU A 42 -0.32 -2.01 19.05
C LEU A 42 0.28 -0.67 18.59
N ALA A 43 -0.57 0.31 18.26
CA ALA A 43 -0.15 1.64 17.85
C ALA A 43 0.59 2.42 18.94
N TYR A 44 0.39 2.07 20.22
CA TYR A 44 1.00 2.70 21.38
C TYR A 44 2.25 1.96 21.91
N ARG A 45 2.79 0.99 21.15
CA ARG A 45 4.00 0.24 21.53
C ARG A 45 5.17 0.57 20.61
N TYR A 46 6.30 0.99 21.19
CA TYR A 46 7.55 1.20 20.42
C TYR A 46 8.01 -0.06 19.70
N SER A 47 7.80 -1.24 20.29
CA SER A 47 8.13 -2.52 19.65
C SER A 47 7.40 -2.72 18.33
N THR A 48 6.14 -2.29 18.22
CA THR A 48 5.36 -2.37 16.98
C THR A 48 5.94 -1.46 15.92
N ALA A 49 6.23 -0.20 16.26
CA ALA A 49 6.84 0.76 15.33
C ALA A 49 8.22 0.29 14.84
N ILE A 50 9.07 -0.20 15.76
CA ILE A 50 10.40 -0.75 15.44
C ILE A 50 10.25 -1.99 14.55
N GLY A 51 9.36 -2.91 14.90
CA GLY A 51 9.07 -4.11 14.11
C GLY A 51 8.62 -3.77 12.69
N ALA A 52 7.72 -2.80 12.54
CA ALA A 52 7.26 -2.33 11.23
C ALA A 52 8.41 -1.76 10.40
N VAL A 53 9.26 -0.90 10.98
CA VAL A 53 10.43 -0.34 10.27
C VAL A 53 11.41 -1.44 9.84
N ILE A 54 11.69 -2.41 10.71
CA ILE A 54 12.56 -3.55 10.38
C ILE A 54 11.96 -4.37 9.24
N GLN A 55 10.67 -4.69 9.31
CA GLN A 55 9.96 -5.43 8.28
C GLN A 55 10.02 -4.72 6.93
N TYR A 56 9.70 -3.41 6.89
CA TYR A 56 9.78 -2.63 5.67
C TYR A 56 11.21 -2.48 5.14
N ALA A 57 12.23 -2.43 6.02
CA ALA A 57 13.63 -2.45 5.60
C ALA A 57 14.02 -3.79 4.94
N VAL A 58 13.55 -4.92 5.47
CA VAL A 58 13.75 -6.25 4.87
C VAL A 58 13.06 -6.33 3.51
N PHE A 59 11.82 -5.86 3.40
CA PHE A 59 11.09 -5.84 2.13
C PHE A 59 11.80 -4.96 1.10
N LEU A 60 12.24 -3.77 1.49
CA LEU A 60 13.03 -2.90 0.62
C LEU A 60 14.31 -3.58 0.15
N ALA A 61 15.04 -4.24 1.05
CA ALA A 61 16.26 -4.97 0.69
C ALA A 61 15.96 -6.07 -0.35
N ILE A 62 14.91 -6.86 -0.15
CA ILE A 62 14.48 -7.91 -1.10
C ILE A 62 14.15 -7.30 -2.47
N ILE A 63 13.38 -6.21 -2.53
CA ILE A 63 13.03 -5.56 -3.78
C ILE A 63 14.24 -4.95 -4.49
N LEU A 64 15.20 -4.39 -3.74
CA LEU A 64 16.45 -3.89 -4.29
C LEU A 64 17.34 -5.04 -4.84
N LEU A 65 17.33 -6.20 -4.19
CA LEU A 65 18.00 -7.41 -4.71
C LEU A 65 17.32 -7.91 -6.00
N ILE A 66 15.99 -8.00 -6.04
CA ILE A 66 15.24 -8.41 -7.24
C ILE A 66 15.43 -7.42 -8.38
N SER A 67 15.67 -6.14 -8.09
CA SER A 67 15.93 -5.08 -9.09
C SER A 67 17.42 -4.85 -9.41
N TRP A 68 18.33 -5.65 -8.82
CA TRP A 68 19.77 -5.50 -9.02
C TRP A 68 20.15 -5.52 -10.50
N GLY A 69 20.95 -4.54 -10.94
CA GLY A 69 21.36 -4.38 -12.34
C GLY A 69 20.33 -3.67 -13.25
N LEU A 70 19.21 -3.18 -12.69
CA LEU A 70 18.27 -2.31 -13.40
C LEU A 70 18.53 -0.81 -13.06
N PRO A 71 18.27 0.15 -13.97
CA PRO A 71 18.26 1.57 -13.69
C PRO A 71 17.08 1.84 -12.75
N LEU A 72 17.39 1.89 -11.45
CA LEU A 72 16.39 2.03 -10.38
C LEU A 72 15.44 3.21 -10.62
N ARG A 73 15.95 4.31 -11.19
CA ARG A 73 15.14 5.48 -11.52
C ARG A 73 13.98 5.16 -12.47
N ASP A 74 14.23 4.37 -13.51
CA ASP A 74 13.19 4.00 -14.48
C ASP A 74 12.34 2.85 -13.97
N THR A 75 12.96 1.85 -13.32
CA THR A 75 12.27 0.70 -12.73
C THR A 75 11.27 1.10 -11.65
N PHE A 76 11.61 2.08 -10.82
CA PHE A 76 10.73 2.55 -9.76
C PHE A 76 9.98 3.83 -10.11
N ALA A 77 10.11 4.34 -11.34
CA ALA A 77 9.49 5.60 -11.76
C ALA A 77 9.82 6.79 -10.84
N LEU A 78 11.07 6.87 -10.38
CA LEU A 78 11.58 7.95 -9.51
C LEU A 78 11.87 9.20 -10.36
N ARG A 79 10.80 9.75 -10.92
CA ARG A 79 10.83 10.93 -11.78
C ARG A 79 9.65 11.82 -11.45
N ARG A 80 9.83 13.11 -11.69
CA ARG A 80 8.78 14.11 -11.49
C ARG A 80 7.65 13.86 -12.51
N PRO A 81 6.38 14.07 -12.15
CA PRO A 81 5.29 14.02 -13.11
C PRO A 81 5.47 15.12 -14.16
N THR A 82 4.91 14.93 -15.34
CA THR A 82 4.97 15.90 -16.45
C THR A 82 4.35 17.25 -16.09
N SER A 83 3.35 17.26 -15.20
CA SER A 83 2.74 18.47 -14.65
C SER A 83 2.28 18.22 -13.22
N TRP A 84 2.80 19.00 -12.27
CA TRP A 84 2.40 18.93 -10.87
C TRP A 84 0.93 19.29 -10.65
N ASN A 85 0.39 20.26 -11.38
CA ASN A 85 -1.02 20.64 -11.28
C ASN A 85 -1.93 19.50 -11.76
N ARG A 86 -1.55 18.81 -12.84
CA ARG A 86 -2.27 17.63 -13.30
C ARG A 86 -2.17 16.50 -12.28
N ALA A 87 -0.97 16.21 -11.78
CA ALA A 87 -0.75 15.17 -10.78
C ALA A 87 -1.57 15.42 -9.51
N LEU A 88 -1.57 16.66 -8.99
CA LEU A 88 -2.36 17.04 -7.82
C LEU A 88 -3.85 16.82 -8.04
N ARG A 89 -4.41 17.26 -9.17
CA ARG A 89 -5.84 17.03 -9.48
C ARG A 89 -6.16 15.54 -9.54
N LEU A 90 -5.32 14.75 -10.20
CA LEU A 90 -5.51 13.29 -10.30
C LEU A 90 -5.41 12.62 -8.92
N THR A 91 -4.46 13.02 -8.08
CA THR A 91 -4.32 12.54 -6.70
C THR A 91 -5.55 12.85 -5.87
N VAL A 92 -6.06 14.08 -5.92
CA VAL A 92 -7.27 14.48 -5.18
C VAL A 92 -8.49 13.70 -5.67
N THR A 93 -8.69 13.60 -6.99
CA THR A 93 -9.78 12.80 -7.56
C THR A 93 -9.68 11.33 -7.15
N ALA A 94 -8.47 10.76 -7.16
CA ALA A 94 -8.23 9.39 -6.74
C ALA A 94 -8.54 9.16 -5.25
N LEU A 95 -8.18 10.09 -4.36
CA LEU A 95 -8.55 10.04 -2.93
C LEU A 95 -10.06 10.00 -2.73
N PHE A 96 -10.80 10.91 -3.37
CA PHE A 96 -12.26 10.94 -3.26
C PHE A 96 -12.90 9.67 -3.85
N ALA A 97 -12.37 9.14 -4.94
CA ALA A 97 -12.85 7.89 -5.51
C ALA A 97 -12.65 6.71 -4.55
N ILE A 98 -11.49 6.63 -3.90
CA ILE A 98 -11.17 5.61 -2.89
C ILE A 98 -12.09 5.73 -1.68
N TRP A 99 -12.22 6.92 -1.09
CA TRP A 99 -13.09 7.12 0.08
C TRP A 99 -14.56 6.90 -0.25
N GLY A 100 -15.02 7.31 -1.44
CA GLY A 100 -16.37 7.03 -1.90
C GLY A 100 -16.62 5.52 -2.05
N ALA A 101 -15.67 4.78 -2.63
CA ALA A 101 -15.77 3.33 -2.74
C ALA A 101 -15.76 2.63 -1.37
N ALA A 102 -14.89 3.08 -0.44
CA ALA A 102 -14.85 2.58 0.93
C ALA A 102 -16.17 2.85 1.65
N PHE A 103 -16.70 4.07 1.57
CA PHE A 103 -17.98 4.44 2.18
C PHE A 103 -19.14 3.59 1.65
N VAL A 104 -19.25 3.43 0.33
CA VAL A 104 -20.30 2.59 -0.27
C VAL A 104 -20.16 1.15 0.19
N TYR A 105 -18.93 0.62 0.24
CA TYR A 105 -18.70 -0.75 0.71
C TYR A 105 -19.10 -0.93 2.18
N SER A 106 -18.67 -0.04 3.07
CA SER A 106 -19.04 -0.07 4.49
C SER A 106 -20.56 0.09 4.68
N LEU A 107 -21.22 0.94 3.88
CA LEU A 107 -22.67 1.07 3.91
C LEU A 107 -23.36 -0.23 3.51
N VAL A 108 -22.91 -0.86 2.41
CA VAL A 108 -23.47 -2.16 1.99
C VAL A 108 -23.28 -3.21 3.08
N LEU A 109 -22.08 -3.33 3.65
CA LEU A 109 -21.81 -4.29 4.73
C LEU A 109 -22.71 -4.05 5.94
N SER A 110 -22.90 -2.81 6.37
CA SER A 110 -23.78 -2.47 7.50
C SER A 110 -25.26 -2.85 7.30
N LEU A 111 -25.69 -3.03 6.05
CA LEU A 111 -27.05 -3.44 5.70
C LEU A 111 -27.21 -4.96 5.59
N VAL A 112 -26.11 -5.71 5.43
CA VAL A 112 -26.15 -7.15 5.12
C VAL A 112 -25.38 -8.04 6.09
N SER A 113 -24.56 -7.46 6.98
CA SER A 113 -23.69 -8.16 7.93
C SER A 113 -23.31 -7.27 9.11
N GLU A 114 -22.70 -7.87 10.14
CA GLU A 114 -22.11 -7.15 11.28
C GLU A 114 -20.59 -6.91 11.10
N LEU A 115 -20.06 -7.14 9.91
CA LEU A 115 -18.63 -7.02 9.62
C LEU A 115 -18.22 -5.55 9.40
N ASP A 116 -17.12 -5.11 10.02
CA ASP A 116 -16.51 -3.81 9.77
C ASP A 116 -15.09 -3.95 9.17
N PRO A 117 -14.86 -3.54 7.90
CA PRO A 117 -13.54 -3.59 7.27
C PRO A 117 -12.51 -2.66 7.94
N THR A 118 -12.97 -1.66 8.69
CA THR A 118 -12.12 -0.70 9.41
C THR A 118 -11.57 -1.32 10.67
N GLU A 119 -12.38 -2.08 11.40
CA GLU A 119 -11.96 -2.81 12.59
C GLU A 119 -10.95 -3.91 12.23
N GLU A 120 -11.19 -4.66 11.15
CA GLU A 120 -10.30 -5.73 10.70
C GLU A 120 -8.87 -5.24 10.41
N GLN A 121 -8.71 -3.97 10.00
CA GLN A 121 -7.37 -3.42 9.75
C GLN A 121 -6.52 -3.33 11.03
N GLY A 122 -7.10 -3.31 12.22
CA GLY A 122 -6.36 -3.26 13.50
C GLY A 122 -5.46 -2.02 13.67
N LEU A 123 -5.57 -1.04 12.76
CA LEU A 123 -4.81 0.21 12.76
C LEU A 123 -5.51 1.31 13.54
N VAL A 124 -6.70 1.05 14.09
CA VAL A 124 -7.54 2.01 14.81
C VAL A 124 -7.39 1.71 16.30
N PRO A 125 -6.57 2.47 17.04
CA PRO A 125 -6.59 2.36 18.49
C PRO A 125 -7.98 2.77 19.00
N SER A 126 -8.42 2.18 20.10
CA SER A 126 -9.73 2.44 20.72
C SER A 126 -9.90 3.83 21.35
N GLY A 127 -8.91 4.72 21.21
CA GLY A 127 -8.85 6.00 21.90
C GLY A 127 -7.49 6.68 21.85
N TRP A 128 -7.46 8.00 22.12
CA TRP A 128 -6.21 8.74 22.32
C TRP A 128 -5.60 8.48 23.70
N ASP A 129 -4.32 8.09 23.74
CA ASP A 129 -3.54 7.98 24.99
C ASP A 129 -2.32 8.90 24.99
N SER A 130 -2.49 10.04 25.66
CA SER A 130 -1.43 11.05 25.81
C SER A 130 -0.18 10.54 26.53
N SER A 131 -0.28 9.53 27.40
CA SER A 131 0.87 8.98 28.14
C SER A 131 1.83 8.19 27.24
N ARG A 132 1.32 7.70 26.10
CA ARG A 132 2.07 6.90 25.11
C ARG A 132 2.19 7.62 23.75
N ALA A 133 1.99 8.95 23.73
CA ALA A 133 2.04 9.75 22.52
C ALA A 133 3.34 9.56 21.70
N GLY A 134 4.49 9.39 22.36
CA GLY A 134 5.76 9.14 21.67
C GLY A 134 5.78 7.84 20.87
N ALA A 135 5.20 6.76 21.41
CA ALA A 135 5.08 5.49 20.73
C ALA A 135 4.09 5.57 19.56
N PHE A 136 2.95 6.25 19.76
CA PHE A 136 1.99 6.53 18.69
C PHE A 136 2.61 7.32 17.54
N VAL A 137 3.37 8.38 17.84
CA VAL A 137 4.07 9.16 16.80
C VAL A 137 5.07 8.30 16.04
N ALA A 138 5.81 7.42 16.72
CA ALA A 138 6.72 6.50 16.04
C ALA A 138 5.98 5.52 15.11
N PHE A 139 4.86 4.96 15.57
CA PHE A 139 4.01 4.08 14.79
C PHE A 139 3.39 4.81 13.59
N PHE A 140 2.85 6.01 13.81
CA PHE A 140 2.31 6.90 12.78
C PHE A 140 3.35 7.17 11.69
N LEU A 141 4.57 7.55 12.07
CA LEU A 141 5.63 7.81 11.07
C LEU A 141 5.96 6.55 10.25
N ALA A 142 5.99 5.38 10.87
CA ALA A 142 6.23 4.12 10.19
C ALA A 142 5.12 3.78 9.19
N VAL A 143 3.84 3.82 9.62
CA VAL A 143 2.68 3.39 8.82
C VAL A 143 2.23 4.46 7.80
N THR A 144 2.50 5.74 8.06
CA THR A 144 2.11 6.84 7.17
C THR A 144 3.19 7.17 6.13
N PHE A 145 4.47 6.97 6.42
CA PHE A 145 5.55 7.35 5.49
C PHE A 145 6.41 6.18 5.04
N VAL A 146 6.92 5.37 5.97
CA VAL A 146 7.85 4.28 5.64
C VAL A 146 7.13 3.17 4.87
N GLY A 147 5.99 2.72 5.38
CA GLY A 147 5.17 1.67 4.75
C GLY A 147 4.73 2.05 3.35
N PRO A 148 3.98 3.14 3.17
CA PRO A 148 3.53 3.61 1.86
C PRO A 148 4.67 3.78 0.86
N PHE A 149 5.83 4.31 1.29
CA PHE A 149 6.98 4.42 0.40
C PHE A 149 7.48 3.06 -0.10
N VAL A 150 7.68 2.09 0.81
CA VAL A 150 8.18 0.75 0.45
C VAL A 150 7.14 -0.04 -0.35
N GLU A 151 5.87 0.02 0.03
CA GLU A 151 4.79 -0.65 -0.68
C GLU A 151 4.61 -0.11 -2.10
N GLU A 152 4.66 1.22 -2.30
CA GLU A 152 4.61 1.76 -3.65
C GLU A 152 5.83 1.36 -4.49
N LEU A 153 7.02 1.19 -3.90
CA LEU A 153 8.18 0.63 -4.62
C LEU A 153 7.94 -0.84 -5.04
N ILE A 154 7.32 -1.65 -4.18
CA ILE A 154 6.95 -3.04 -4.48
C ILE A 154 5.95 -3.07 -5.63
N PHE A 155 4.86 -2.31 -5.53
CA PHE A 155 3.70 -2.44 -6.42
C PHE A 155 3.75 -1.51 -7.64
N ARG A 156 3.92 -0.19 -7.46
CA ARG A 156 3.88 0.82 -8.55
C ARG A 156 5.22 1.07 -9.20
N GLY A 157 6.28 0.69 -8.49
CA GLY A 157 7.63 0.60 -9.03
C GLY A 157 7.85 -0.73 -9.74
N LEU A 158 8.46 -1.69 -9.02
CA LEU A 158 8.92 -2.93 -9.61
C LEU A 158 7.79 -3.77 -10.22
N GLY A 159 6.71 -4.02 -9.47
CA GLY A 159 5.57 -4.82 -9.93
C GLY A 159 4.93 -4.28 -11.20
N PHE A 160 4.61 -2.98 -11.22
CA PHE A 160 4.03 -2.31 -12.38
C PHE A 160 4.96 -2.39 -13.59
N THR A 161 6.26 -2.18 -13.38
CA THR A 161 7.24 -2.20 -14.48
C THR A 161 7.48 -3.61 -15.03
N LEU A 162 7.39 -4.65 -14.19
CA LEU A 162 7.47 -6.06 -14.61
C LEU A 162 6.22 -6.53 -15.36
N THR A 163 5.06 -5.95 -15.06
CA THR A 163 3.78 -6.35 -15.63
C THR A 163 3.33 -5.48 -16.81
N SER A 164 3.84 -4.26 -16.95
CA SER A 164 3.50 -3.34 -18.04
C SER A 164 3.82 -3.84 -19.45
N PRO A 165 4.84 -4.69 -19.70
CA PRO A 165 5.03 -5.29 -21.03
C PRO A 165 3.85 -6.13 -21.51
N TYR A 166 3.00 -6.61 -20.60
CA TYR A 166 1.77 -7.36 -20.92
C TYR A 166 0.55 -6.44 -21.12
N GLY A 167 0.70 -5.12 -20.94
CA GLY A 167 -0.35 -4.11 -21.13
C GLY A 167 -0.54 -3.22 -19.90
N GLU A 168 -0.92 -1.96 -20.14
CA GLU A 168 -1.16 -0.98 -19.06
C GLU A 168 -2.22 -1.47 -18.06
N TRP A 169 -3.37 -1.95 -18.55
CA TRP A 169 -4.42 -2.47 -17.69
C TRP A 169 -4.03 -3.76 -16.97
N VAL A 170 -3.19 -4.61 -17.57
CA VAL A 170 -2.65 -5.79 -16.89
C VAL A 170 -1.81 -5.35 -15.68
N ALA A 171 -0.95 -4.34 -15.84
CA ALA A 171 -0.18 -3.81 -14.73
C ALA A 171 -1.05 -3.18 -13.63
N ILE A 172 -2.04 -2.36 -14.02
CA ILE A 172 -2.99 -1.73 -13.09
C ILE A 172 -3.74 -2.78 -12.28
N LEU A 173 -4.36 -3.76 -12.94
CA LEU A 173 -5.19 -4.76 -12.30
C LEU A 173 -4.35 -5.75 -11.47
N THR A 174 -3.23 -6.24 -12.02
CA THR A 174 -2.37 -7.21 -11.31
C THR A 174 -1.79 -6.59 -10.04
N THR A 175 -1.20 -5.40 -10.14
CA THR A 175 -0.62 -4.75 -8.95
C THR A 175 -1.70 -4.29 -7.96
N GLY A 176 -2.89 -3.92 -8.44
CA GLY A 176 -4.00 -3.54 -7.57
C GLY A 176 -4.62 -4.70 -6.79
N VAL A 177 -4.88 -5.83 -7.45
CA VAL A 177 -5.40 -7.05 -6.79
C VAL A 177 -4.37 -7.63 -5.84
N LEU A 178 -3.10 -7.71 -6.27
CA LEU A 178 -2.03 -8.20 -5.40
C LEU A 178 -1.77 -7.27 -4.21
N PHE A 179 -1.99 -5.96 -4.34
CA PHE A 179 -1.96 -5.04 -3.20
C PHE A 179 -3.05 -5.38 -2.17
N GLY A 180 -4.28 -5.65 -2.61
CA GLY A 180 -5.34 -6.10 -1.71
C GLY A 180 -5.00 -7.40 -1.00
N LEU A 181 -4.60 -8.42 -1.76
CA LEU A 181 -4.23 -9.74 -1.21
C LEU A 181 -3.00 -9.69 -0.30
N TYR A 182 -2.09 -8.74 -0.53
CA TYR A 182 -0.91 -8.55 0.30
C TYR A 182 -1.24 -8.24 1.76
N HIS A 183 -2.38 -7.62 2.04
CA HIS A 183 -2.73 -7.23 3.42
C HIS A 183 -3.28 -8.37 4.28
N GLY A 184 -3.76 -9.48 3.68
CA GLY A 184 -4.28 -10.61 4.45
C GLY A 184 -5.62 -10.37 5.16
N LEU A 185 -6.31 -9.28 4.82
CA LEU A 185 -7.56 -8.85 5.44
C LEU A 185 -8.73 -9.25 4.55
N LEU A 186 -9.62 -10.12 5.02
CA LEU A 186 -10.70 -10.70 4.22
C LEU A 186 -11.87 -9.73 4.02
N VAL A 187 -12.25 -9.00 5.07
CA VAL A 187 -13.33 -8.01 5.03
C VAL A 187 -12.85 -6.76 4.29
N ALA A 188 -11.62 -6.29 4.53
CA ALA A 188 -11.08 -5.12 3.86
C ALA A 188 -10.58 -5.38 2.42
N LEU A 189 -10.47 -6.65 1.98
CA LEU A 189 -9.92 -7.03 0.68
C LEU A 189 -10.52 -6.26 -0.51
N PRO A 190 -11.86 -6.07 -0.63
CA PRO A 190 -12.44 -5.35 -1.76
C PRO A 190 -11.99 -3.89 -1.81
N VAL A 191 -11.98 -3.20 -0.65
CA VAL A 191 -11.57 -1.79 -0.55
C VAL A 191 -10.08 -1.64 -0.86
N LEU A 192 -9.23 -2.51 -0.32
CA LEU A 192 -7.79 -2.50 -0.57
C LEU A 192 -7.45 -2.84 -2.02
N THR A 193 -8.23 -3.71 -2.66
CA THR A 193 -8.10 -4.00 -4.09
C THR A 193 -8.45 -2.78 -4.94
N VAL A 194 -9.55 -2.09 -4.63
CA VAL A 194 -9.94 -0.86 -5.33
C VAL A 194 -8.90 0.24 -5.13
N PHE A 195 -8.43 0.44 -3.89
CA PHE A 195 -7.31 1.32 -3.57
C PHE A 195 -6.07 0.98 -4.43
N GLY A 196 -5.75 -0.31 -4.48
CA GLY A 196 -4.78 -0.93 -5.36
C GLY A 196 -4.88 -0.46 -6.81
N ILE A 197 -6.04 -0.68 -7.41
CA ILE A 197 -6.30 -0.37 -8.82
C ILE A 197 -6.23 1.15 -9.06
N VAL A 198 -6.80 1.96 -8.19
CA VAL A 198 -6.82 3.43 -8.35
C VAL A 198 -5.42 4.03 -8.30
N ILE A 199 -4.54 3.59 -7.41
CA ILE A 199 -3.15 4.07 -7.39
C ILE A 199 -2.36 3.52 -8.57
N GLY A 200 -2.62 2.28 -9.01
CA GLY A 200 -2.04 1.75 -10.25
C GLY A 200 -2.41 2.62 -11.47
N TRP A 201 -3.67 3.04 -11.54
CA TRP A 201 -4.14 4.00 -12.53
C TRP A 201 -3.44 5.36 -12.38
N LEU A 202 -3.28 5.88 -11.16
CA LEU A 202 -2.56 7.15 -10.92
C LEU A 202 -1.10 7.06 -11.40
N ARG A 203 -0.42 5.94 -11.14
CA ARG A 203 0.92 5.63 -11.64
C ARG A 203 0.98 5.64 -13.16
N ALA A 204 0.00 5.03 -13.84
CA ALA A 204 -0.09 5.02 -15.30
C ALA A 204 -0.27 6.43 -15.88
N ARG A 205 -1.12 7.26 -15.26
CA ARG A 205 -1.44 8.61 -15.76
C ARG A 205 -0.40 9.68 -15.47
N THR A 206 0.41 9.50 -14.42
CA THR A 206 1.42 10.49 -14.01
C THR A 206 2.83 10.12 -14.42
N ASP A 207 3.05 8.87 -14.84
CA ASP A 207 4.34 8.25 -15.05
C ASP A 207 5.36 8.47 -13.91
N SER A 208 4.86 8.54 -12.67
CA SER A 208 5.63 8.93 -11.49
C SER A 208 5.19 8.16 -10.25
N LEU A 209 6.16 7.81 -9.41
CA LEU A 209 5.89 7.19 -8.11
C LEU A 209 5.43 8.20 -7.05
N TYR A 210 5.89 9.46 -7.13
CA TYR A 210 5.66 10.43 -6.05
C TYR A 210 4.18 10.71 -5.77
N PRO A 211 3.29 10.89 -6.76
CA PRO A 211 1.86 11.07 -6.50
C PRO A 211 1.22 9.85 -5.83
N CYS A 212 1.73 8.65 -6.10
CA CYS A 212 1.25 7.40 -5.51
C CYS A 212 1.61 7.34 -4.02
N VAL A 213 2.87 7.61 -3.68
CA VAL A 213 3.35 7.65 -2.30
C VAL A 213 2.60 8.71 -1.50
N VAL A 214 2.43 9.91 -2.06
CA VAL A 214 1.71 11.00 -1.40
C VAL A 214 0.25 10.62 -1.14
N LEU A 215 -0.44 10.07 -2.15
CA LEU A 215 -1.83 9.62 -1.99
C LEU A 215 -1.94 8.59 -0.85
N HIS A 216 -1.11 7.55 -0.90
CA HIS A 216 -1.13 6.46 0.07
C HIS A 216 -0.78 6.98 1.49
N SER A 217 0.22 7.85 1.60
CA SER A 217 0.56 8.49 2.88
C SER A 217 -0.61 9.32 3.43
N ILE A 218 -1.29 10.10 2.59
CA ILE A 218 -2.47 10.87 3.01
C ILE A 218 -3.58 9.93 3.49
N PHE A 219 -3.83 8.84 2.76
CA PHE A 219 -4.86 7.88 3.12
C PHE A 219 -4.59 7.27 4.52
N ASN A 220 -3.40 6.74 4.74
CA ASN A 220 -3.03 6.14 6.04
C ASN A 220 -2.98 7.19 7.16
N GLY A 221 -2.44 8.38 6.88
CA GLY A 221 -2.38 9.46 7.85
C GLY A 221 -3.75 9.94 8.29
N VAL A 222 -4.70 10.11 7.35
CA VAL A 222 -6.08 10.46 7.67
C VAL A 222 -6.75 9.35 8.49
N ALA A 223 -6.58 8.08 8.11
CA ALA A 223 -7.14 6.96 8.87
C ALA A 223 -6.66 6.95 10.33
N LEU A 224 -5.35 7.11 10.56
CA LEU A 224 -4.77 7.14 11.90
C LEU A 224 -5.12 8.39 12.71
N ILE A 225 -5.31 9.55 12.06
CA ILE A 225 -5.73 10.76 12.76
C ILE A 225 -7.20 10.64 13.17
N VAL A 226 -8.06 10.19 12.26
CA VAL A 226 -9.49 10.01 12.53
C VAL A 226 -9.71 8.98 13.65
N SER A 227 -8.94 7.89 13.66
CA SER A 227 -9.05 6.86 14.70
C SER A 227 -8.84 7.40 16.12
N VAL A 228 -7.88 8.30 16.32
CA VAL A 228 -7.57 8.84 17.66
C VAL A 228 -8.30 10.14 18.01
N THR A 229 -9.02 10.76 17.06
CA THR A 229 -9.68 12.06 17.29
C THR A 229 -11.19 12.03 17.20
N VAL A 230 -11.76 11.08 16.45
CA VAL A 230 -13.20 11.00 16.17
C VAL A 230 -13.79 9.66 16.63
N LEU A 231 -13.05 8.57 16.44
CA LEU A 231 -13.48 7.21 16.78
C LEU A 231 -12.99 6.75 18.16
N GLY A 232 -12.26 7.62 18.88
CA GLY A 232 -11.57 7.34 20.12
C GLY A 232 -12.09 8.09 21.34
#